data_AF-A0A8S1Q108-F1
#
_entry.id   AF-A0A8S1Q108-F1
#
_cell.length_a   1.000
_cell.length_b   1.000
_cell.length_c   1.000
_cell.angle_alpha   90.00
_cell.angle_beta   90.00
_cell.angle_gamma   90.00
#
_symmetry.space_group_name_H-M   'P 1'
#
loop_
_entity.id
_entity.type
_entity.pdbx_description
1 polymer ?
#
loop_
_entity_poly.entity_id
_entity_poly.type
_entity_poly.pdbx_seq_one_letter_code
_entity_poly.pdbx_strand_id
1 'polypeptide(L)'
;MFRRLFRRFTFSTEKQVDYYKLTDQIMNAQVENEELKLAIQKIIFDMKSVTERAYQFPLVEQVLSSVKSHYLCVAAVEQFVGSMYTPKNEQITQLFLSHAKKNAIDEHEQLNTEYYLAYLKKLDASQKGDQTKFDESQHQLLELANKGNKTAQHLVAKEMYKVAMNMMQSKQRKDREKLLKEAYKLFYDCAENEFPHSYYYIGEMAERGDTPGGIDLKFALECYLIAAAYENPQAFFKLAKFHRDGIVCERDPHLEFHYTKKAAEMGLLDAQHNLGVIYREGRITKKDDFKALAWFTHAGNLGFPLSQFNAGMMYWEGGDKIKRNKKAALVWFEKIQKSGMIDVSQQIRQLAKEIEKEIEEE
;
A
#
# COMPACT_ATOMS: atom_id res chain seq x y z
N MET A 1 9.87 20.64 21.76
CA MET A 1 10.36 20.20 20.43
C MET A 1 9.20 19.84 19.50
N PHE A 2 8.23 19.01 19.90
CA PHE A 2 7.02 18.69 19.12
C PHE A 2 6.11 19.89 18.80
N ARG A 3 5.94 20.84 19.73
CA ARG A 3 5.27 22.13 19.45
C ARG A 3 5.93 22.95 18.32
N ARG A 4 7.20 22.68 17.96
CA ARG A 4 7.90 23.34 16.85
C ARG A 4 7.65 22.64 15.51
N LEU A 5 7.55 21.31 15.49
CA LEU A 5 7.14 20.50 14.33
C LEU A 5 5.65 20.71 14.03
N PHE A 6 4.78 20.56 15.03
CA PHE A 6 3.36 20.87 14.89
C PHE A 6 3.15 22.34 14.50
N ARG A 7 3.94 23.32 15.00
CA ARG A 7 3.88 24.72 14.54
C ARG A 7 4.40 24.94 13.11
N ARG A 8 5.40 24.17 12.64
CA ARG A 8 5.86 24.18 11.25
C ARG A 8 4.77 23.63 10.31
N PHE A 9 4.06 22.58 10.74
CA PHE A 9 2.97 21.96 9.98
C PHE A 9 1.62 22.69 10.14
N THR A 10 1.38 23.44 11.22
CA THR A 10 0.19 24.30 11.39
C THR A 10 0.36 25.70 10.79
N PHE A 11 1.50 26.01 10.16
CA PHE A 11 1.70 27.22 9.35
C PHE A 11 2.23 26.86 7.96
N SER A 12 1.47 26.04 7.24
CA SER A 12 1.29 26.20 5.80
C SER A 12 0.01 25.49 5.37
N THR A 13 -1.13 26.01 5.82
CA THR A 13 -2.44 25.74 5.17
C THR A 13 -2.46 26.15 3.68
N GLU A 14 -1.37 26.76 3.18
CA GLU A 14 -1.08 27.06 1.78
C GLU A 14 -0.17 26.05 1.05
N LYS A 15 0.44 25.07 1.74
CA LYS A 15 1.23 23.99 1.12
C LYS A 15 0.80 22.58 1.53
N GLN A 16 -0.40 22.44 2.08
CA GLN A 16 -1.15 21.20 1.86
C GLN A 16 -1.50 21.17 0.36
N VAL A 17 -0.74 20.41 -0.41
CA VAL A 17 -1.25 19.83 -1.65
C VAL A 17 -2.28 18.80 -1.22
N ASP A 18 -3.44 19.30 -0.82
CA ASP A 18 -4.67 18.53 -0.78
C ASP A 18 -4.81 17.93 -2.18
N TYR A 19 -4.88 16.61 -2.32
CA TYR A 19 -5.04 15.98 -3.64
C TYR A 19 -6.30 16.52 -4.34
N TYR A 20 -7.26 17.05 -3.57
CA TYR A 20 -8.40 17.84 -4.05
C TYR A 20 -8.05 19.30 -4.41
N LYS A 21 -7.16 20.00 -3.67
CA LYS A 21 -6.59 21.28 -4.14
C LYS A 21 -5.67 21.13 -5.35
N LEU A 22 -5.01 20.00 -5.54
CA LEU A 22 -4.18 19.72 -6.73
C LEU A 22 -5.08 19.51 -7.94
N THR A 23 -6.19 18.78 -7.76
CA THR A 23 -7.22 18.72 -8.79
C THR A 23 -7.88 20.09 -9.01
N ASP A 24 -8.09 20.92 -8.00
CA ASP A 24 -8.55 22.32 -8.16
C ASP A 24 -7.50 23.24 -8.81
N GLN A 25 -6.20 23.06 -8.53
CA GLN A 25 -5.08 23.80 -9.12
C GLN A 25 -4.82 23.36 -10.55
N ILE A 26 -5.04 22.08 -10.89
CA ILE A 26 -5.09 21.55 -12.26
C ILE A 26 -6.38 22.00 -12.98
N MET A 27 -7.52 22.09 -12.28
CA MET A 27 -8.78 22.61 -12.82
C MET A 27 -8.71 24.11 -13.13
N ASN A 28 -7.85 24.85 -12.42
CA ASN A 28 -7.64 26.30 -12.57
C ASN A 28 -6.34 26.68 -13.31
N ALA A 29 -5.45 25.72 -13.61
CA ALA A 29 -4.34 25.96 -14.52
C ALA A 29 -4.94 26.24 -15.90
N GLN A 30 -4.54 27.36 -16.51
CA GLN A 30 -4.99 27.80 -17.82
C GLN A 30 -4.60 26.78 -18.90
N VAL A 31 -5.40 25.74 -19.05
CA VAL A 31 -5.36 24.82 -20.19
C VAL A 31 -6.39 25.35 -21.17
N GLU A 32 -5.95 25.99 -22.25
CA GLU A 32 -6.81 26.61 -23.28
C GLU A 32 -7.65 25.58 -24.06
N ASN A 33 -7.44 24.28 -23.83
CA ASN A 33 -8.08 23.18 -24.55
C ASN A 33 -8.86 22.24 -23.60
N GLU A 34 -10.19 22.38 -23.61
CA GLU A 34 -11.15 21.61 -22.81
C GLU A 34 -11.09 20.09 -23.06
N GLU A 35 -10.75 19.64 -24.28
CA GLU A 35 -10.60 18.19 -24.55
C GLU A 35 -9.38 17.60 -23.85
N LEU A 36 -8.29 18.37 -23.75
CA LEU A 36 -7.06 17.96 -23.07
C LEU A 36 -7.25 17.90 -21.56
N LYS A 37 -8.03 18.85 -21.01
CA LYS A 37 -8.44 18.87 -19.60
C LYS A 37 -9.29 17.64 -19.25
N LEU A 38 -10.24 17.29 -20.12
CA LEU A 38 -11.09 16.10 -19.97
C LEU A 38 -10.27 14.80 -20.10
N ALA A 39 -9.26 14.75 -20.97
CA ALA A 39 -8.36 13.60 -21.11
C ALA A 39 -7.50 13.39 -19.86
N ILE A 40 -6.91 14.45 -19.31
CA ILE A 40 -6.14 14.39 -18.05
C ILE A 40 -7.05 13.99 -16.88
N GLN A 41 -8.25 14.57 -16.78
CA GLN A 41 -9.27 14.16 -15.80
C GLN A 41 -9.63 12.68 -15.93
N LYS A 42 -9.79 12.18 -17.16
CA LYS A 42 -10.17 10.79 -17.41
C LYS A 42 -9.04 9.82 -17.11
N ILE A 43 -7.79 10.17 -17.41
CA ILE A 43 -6.62 9.35 -17.05
C ILE A 43 -6.47 9.32 -15.52
N ILE A 44 -6.55 10.46 -14.82
CA ILE A 44 -6.41 10.54 -13.35
C ILE A 44 -7.58 9.90 -12.59
N PHE A 45 -8.80 10.00 -13.11
CA PHE A 45 -9.98 9.37 -12.52
C PHE A 45 -10.02 7.86 -12.79
N ASP A 46 -9.68 7.40 -14.01
CA ASP A 46 -9.61 5.98 -14.34
C ASP A 46 -8.38 5.28 -13.69
N MET A 47 -7.36 6.01 -13.22
CA MET A 47 -6.23 5.51 -12.41
C MET A 47 -6.66 4.84 -11.08
N LYS A 48 -7.85 5.17 -10.52
CA LYS A 48 -8.39 4.50 -9.31
C LYS A 48 -9.09 3.17 -9.59
N SER A 49 -9.41 2.86 -10.86
CA SER A 49 -10.18 1.68 -11.25
C SER A 49 -9.41 0.76 -12.21
N VAL A 50 -8.07 0.80 -12.20
CA VAL A 50 -7.24 0.14 -13.20
C VAL A 50 -7.23 -1.37 -13.00
N THR A 51 -8.20 -2.02 -13.62
CA THR A 51 -8.04 -3.39 -14.10
C THR A 51 -8.25 -3.56 -15.61
N GLU A 52 -8.86 -2.63 -16.38
CA GLU A 52 -9.30 -3.04 -17.74
C GLU A 52 -9.24 -2.06 -18.93
N ARG A 53 -8.77 -0.80 -18.85
CA ARG A 53 -8.74 0.07 -20.06
C ARG A 53 -7.36 0.35 -20.63
N ALA A 54 -7.18 -0.07 -21.88
CA ALA A 54 -5.99 0.16 -22.69
C ALA A 54 -5.84 1.64 -23.05
N TYR A 55 -4.94 2.35 -22.36
CA TYR A 55 -4.45 3.64 -22.86
C TYR A 55 -3.73 3.44 -24.22
N GLN A 56 -3.97 4.33 -25.18
CA GLN A 56 -3.29 4.36 -26.48
C GLN A 56 -2.04 5.27 -26.40
N PHE A 57 -0.91 4.77 -26.88
CA PHE A 57 0.41 5.41 -26.77
C PHE A 57 0.48 6.85 -27.30
N PRO A 58 -0.11 7.19 -28.48
CA PRO A 58 -0.07 8.56 -29.02
C PRO A 58 -0.76 9.61 -28.14
N LEU A 59 -1.81 9.22 -27.40
CA LEU A 59 -2.51 10.11 -26.48
C LEU A 59 -1.65 10.48 -25.26
N VAL A 60 -0.84 9.54 -24.78
CA VAL A 60 0.08 9.76 -23.66
C VAL A 60 1.18 10.74 -24.04
N GLU A 61 1.76 10.61 -25.24
CA GLU A 61 2.77 11.54 -25.77
C GLU A 61 2.23 12.97 -25.92
N GLN A 62 1.01 13.11 -26.46
CA GLN A 62 0.36 14.41 -26.61
C GLN A 62 0.13 15.09 -25.25
N VAL A 63 -0.35 14.34 -24.25
CA VAL A 63 -0.51 14.85 -22.88
C VAL A 63 0.84 15.26 -22.29
N LEU A 64 1.86 14.42 -22.42
CA LEU A 64 3.20 14.69 -21.87
C LEU A 64 3.88 15.92 -22.48
N SER A 65 3.66 16.19 -23.77
CA SER A 65 4.17 17.41 -24.41
C SER A 65 3.63 18.71 -23.79
N SER A 66 2.48 18.64 -23.10
CA SER A 66 1.84 19.76 -22.41
C SER A 66 2.14 19.85 -20.91
N VAL A 67 2.63 18.76 -20.30
CA VAL A 67 2.94 18.68 -18.87
C VAL A 67 4.41 19.02 -18.62
N LYS A 68 4.66 20.23 -18.09
CA LYS A 68 6.01 20.71 -17.73
C LYS A 68 6.42 20.40 -16.29
N SER A 69 5.54 19.81 -15.48
CA SER A 69 5.81 19.54 -14.07
C SER A 69 6.53 18.19 -13.89
N HIS A 70 7.74 18.22 -13.33
CA HIS A 70 8.46 17.01 -12.90
C HIS A 70 7.61 16.17 -11.93
N TYR A 71 7.04 16.81 -10.91
CA TYR A 71 6.23 16.17 -9.88
C TYR A 71 5.05 15.36 -10.45
N LEU A 72 4.31 15.93 -11.40
CA LEU A 72 3.17 15.23 -12.03
C LEU A 72 3.62 13.99 -12.81
N CYS A 73 4.78 14.05 -13.47
CA CYS A 73 5.33 12.90 -14.18
C CYS A 73 5.75 11.78 -13.21
N VAL A 74 6.36 12.12 -12.08
CA VAL A 74 6.77 11.14 -11.07
C VAL A 74 5.58 10.52 -10.34
N ALA A 75 4.55 11.30 -10.01
CA ALA A 75 3.34 10.79 -9.39
C ALA A 75 2.61 9.77 -10.28
N ALA A 76 2.61 9.98 -11.60
CA ALA A 76 2.08 9.00 -12.55
C ALA A 76 2.91 7.70 -12.55
N VAL A 77 4.25 7.82 -12.52
CA VAL A 77 5.18 6.67 -12.44
C VAL A 77 4.92 5.82 -11.20
N GLU A 78 4.75 6.44 -10.03
CA GLU A 78 4.47 5.75 -8.77
C GLU A 78 3.24 4.85 -8.84
N GLN A 79 2.18 5.33 -9.50
CA GLN A 79 0.96 4.56 -9.68
C GLN A 79 1.15 3.37 -10.62
N PHE A 80 1.84 3.56 -11.75
CA PHE A 80 2.11 2.48 -12.70
C PHE A 80 3.04 1.41 -12.13
N VAL A 81 4.01 1.82 -11.31
CA VAL A 81 4.95 0.90 -10.64
C VAL A 81 4.25 0.11 -9.53
N GLY A 82 3.26 0.71 -8.86
CA GLY A 82 2.42 0.04 -7.85
C GLY A 82 1.44 -0.99 -8.45
N SER A 83 0.97 -0.77 -9.68
CA SER A 83 0.12 -1.72 -10.41
C SER A 83 0.97 -2.71 -11.23
N MET A 84 0.95 -4.01 -10.89
CA MET A 84 1.64 -5.13 -11.58
C MET A 84 2.44 -4.71 -12.85
N TYR A 85 3.77 -4.66 -12.74
CA TYR A 85 4.68 -4.26 -13.83
C TYR A 85 4.47 -5.18 -15.05
N THR A 86 3.94 -4.60 -16.13
CA THR A 86 3.77 -5.26 -17.44
C THR A 86 4.64 -4.56 -18.50
N PRO A 87 5.01 -5.23 -19.60
CA PRO A 87 5.78 -4.61 -20.69
C PRO A 87 5.11 -3.35 -21.29
N LYS A 88 3.77 -3.29 -21.22
CA LYS A 88 3.00 -2.11 -21.68
C LYS A 88 3.12 -0.93 -20.69
N ASN A 89 3.07 -1.21 -19.39
CA ASN A 89 3.29 -0.20 -18.35
C ASN A 89 4.73 0.31 -18.36
N GLU A 90 5.71 -0.54 -18.68
CA GLU A 90 7.12 -0.16 -18.77
C GLU A 90 7.36 0.97 -19.78
N GLN A 91 6.87 0.82 -21.02
CA GLN A 91 7.08 1.83 -22.07
C GLN A 91 6.47 3.19 -21.70
N ILE A 92 5.27 3.18 -21.12
CA ILE A 92 4.59 4.39 -20.62
C ILE A 92 5.40 5.00 -19.46
N THR A 93 5.85 4.19 -18.52
CA THR A 93 6.63 4.64 -17.36
C THR A 93 7.96 5.27 -17.77
N GLN A 94 8.67 4.67 -18.73
CA GLN A 94 9.90 5.23 -19.29
C GLN A 94 9.66 6.60 -19.96
N LEU A 95 8.54 6.76 -20.67
CA LEU A 95 8.17 8.02 -21.29
C LEU A 95 7.91 9.12 -20.23
N PHE A 96 7.16 8.81 -19.17
CA PHE A 96 6.97 9.74 -18.04
C PHE A 96 8.31 10.10 -17.37
N LEU A 97 9.20 9.14 -17.13
CA LEU A 97 10.51 9.40 -16.52
C LEU A 97 11.42 10.23 -17.41
N SER A 98 11.41 10.04 -18.73
CA SER A 98 12.17 10.89 -19.65
C SER A 98 11.73 12.37 -19.59
N HIS A 99 10.43 12.62 -19.47
CA HIS A 99 9.87 13.96 -19.31
C HIS A 99 10.18 14.53 -17.92
N ALA A 100 10.03 13.71 -16.87
CA ALA A 100 10.42 14.08 -15.50
C ALA A 100 11.89 14.49 -15.43
N LYS A 101 12.78 13.77 -16.12
CA LYS A 101 14.21 14.07 -16.19
C LYS A 101 14.48 15.42 -16.83
N LYS A 102 13.83 15.69 -17.97
CA LYS A 102 14.02 16.92 -18.75
C LYS A 102 13.52 18.16 -18.00
N ASN A 103 12.49 17.98 -17.18
CA ASN A 103 11.82 19.06 -16.46
C ASN A 103 12.25 19.18 -14.99
N ALA A 104 13.24 18.41 -14.54
CA ALA A 104 13.76 18.49 -13.18
C ALA A 104 14.47 19.84 -12.94
N ILE A 105 14.01 20.61 -11.96
CA ILE A 105 14.50 21.98 -11.72
C ILE A 105 15.50 22.08 -10.57
N ASP A 106 15.64 21.03 -9.76
CA ASP A 106 16.61 20.96 -8.67
C ASP A 106 17.25 19.57 -8.54
N GLU A 107 18.27 19.47 -7.68
CA GLU A 107 19.00 18.22 -7.42
C GLU A 107 18.10 17.14 -6.81
N HIS A 108 17.07 17.51 -6.04
CA HIS A 108 16.16 16.55 -5.43
C HIS A 108 15.30 15.86 -6.50
N GLU A 109 14.71 16.61 -7.42
CA GLU A 109 13.94 16.10 -8.56
C GLU A 109 14.80 15.25 -9.51
N GLN A 110 16.05 15.64 -9.72
CA GLN A 110 17.01 14.85 -10.49
C GLN A 110 17.27 13.50 -9.83
N LEU A 111 17.61 13.51 -8.55
CA LEU A 111 17.81 12.29 -7.76
C LEU A 111 16.56 11.41 -7.73
N ASN A 112 15.36 12.01 -7.67
CA ASN A 112 14.10 11.28 -7.67
C ASN A 112 13.84 10.58 -9.01
N THR A 113 14.16 11.24 -10.13
CA THR A 113 14.13 10.60 -11.45
C THR A 113 15.13 9.45 -11.55
N GLU A 114 16.37 9.67 -11.10
CA GLU A 114 17.42 8.64 -11.11
C GLU A 114 17.02 7.42 -10.28
N TYR A 115 16.35 7.65 -9.15
CA TYR A 115 15.81 6.60 -8.30
C TYR A 115 14.80 5.73 -9.05
N TYR A 116 13.78 6.31 -9.67
CA TYR A 116 12.77 5.51 -10.38
C TYR A 116 13.37 4.77 -11.58
N LEU A 117 14.34 5.36 -12.28
CA LEU A 117 15.07 4.66 -13.35
C LEU A 117 15.85 3.45 -12.82
N ALA A 118 16.58 3.60 -11.72
CA ALA A 118 17.30 2.50 -11.08
C ALA A 118 16.34 1.42 -10.54
N TYR A 119 15.21 1.85 -9.97
CA TYR A 119 14.18 0.95 -9.46
C TYR A 119 13.53 0.11 -10.57
N LEU A 120 13.21 0.72 -11.71
CA LEU A 120 12.68 -0.01 -12.87
C LEU A 120 13.67 -1.05 -13.41
N LYS A 121 14.96 -0.71 -13.51
CA LYS A 121 16.00 -1.67 -13.91
C LYS A 121 16.07 -2.85 -12.94
N LYS A 122 15.94 -2.59 -11.64
CA LYS A 122 15.90 -3.65 -10.61
C LYS A 122 14.68 -4.56 -10.81
N LEU A 123 13.51 -4.00 -11.08
CA LEU A 123 12.29 -4.79 -11.34
C LEU A 123 12.43 -5.66 -12.59
N ASP A 124 12.90 -5.08 -13.70
CA ASP A 124 13.14 -5.80 -14.94
C ASP A 124 14.15 -6.94 -14.76
N ALA A 125 15.27 -6.66 -14.09
CA ALA A 125 16.29 -7.66 -13.76
C ALA A 125 15.70 -8.80 -12.91
N SER A 126 14.89 -8.47 -11.90
CA SER A 126 14.20 -9.47 -11.08
C SER A 126 13.24 -10.34 -11.88
N GLN A 127 12.51 -9.77 -12.85
CA GLN A 127 11.57 -10.52 -13.69
C GLN A 127 12.29 -11.46 -14.67
N LYS A 128 13.43 -11.01 -15.21
CA LYS A 128 14.27 -11.78 -16.13
C LYS A 128 15.18 -12.78 -15.43
N GLY A 129 15.27 -12.75 -14.10
CA GLY A 129 16.21 -13.56 -13.31
C GLY A 129 17.68 -13.14 -13.53
N ASP A 130 17.93 -11.90 -13.95
CA ASP A 130 19.27 -11.36 -14.21
C ASP A 130 19.88 -10.83 -12.90
N GLN A 131 20.57 -11.70 -12.17
CA GLN A 131 21.13 -11.39 -10.86
C GLN A 131 22.16 -10.24 -10.90
N THR A 132 23.00 -10.20 -11.94
CA THR A 132 24.03 -9.15 -12.08
C THR A 132 23.39 -7.77 -12.18
N LYS A 133 22.40 -7.60 -13.07
CA LYS A 133 21.70 -6.30 -13.21
C LYS A 133 20.87 -5.94 -11.99
N PHE A 134 20.35 -6.95 -11.29
CA PHE A 134 19.64 -6.74 -10.03
C PHE A 134 20.59 -6.14 -8.99
N ASP A 135 21.78 -6.72 -8.83
CA ASP A 135 22.79 -6.27 -7.87
C ASP A 135 23.36 -4.89 -8.25
N GLU A 136 23.61 -4.61 -9.53
CA GLU A 136 24.00 -3.29 -10.03
C GLU A 136 22.93 -2.23 -9.72
N SER A 137 21.66 -2.53 -10.00
CA SER A 137 20.55 -1.60 -9.74
C SER A 137 20.37 -1.38 -8.24
N GLN A 138 20.55 -2.42 -7.43
CA GLN A 138 20.54 -2.32 -5.98
C GLN A 138 21.67 -1.42 -5.46
N HIS A 139 22.88 -1.55 -6.01
CA HIS A 139 24.01 -0.67 -5.68
C HIS A 139 23.72 0.78 -6.02
N GLN A 140 23.15 1.04 -7.21
CA GLN A 140 22.77 2.40 -7.63
C GLN A 140 21.74 3.02 -6.68
N LEU A 141 20.74 2.26 -6.21
CA LEU A 141 19.76 2.74 -5.24
C LEU A 141 20.41 3.12 -3.89
N LEU A 142 21.42 2.37 -3.46
CA LEU A 142 22.18 2.68 -2.24
C LEU A 142 23.02 3.97 -2.42
N GLU A 143 23.65 4.16 -3.57
CA GLU A 143 24.35 5.40 -3.88
C GLU A 143 23.42 6.62 -3.86
N LEU A 144 22.21 6.49 -4.42
CA LEU A 144 21.21 7.56 -4.40
C LEU A 144 20.74 7.89 -2.99
N ALA A 145 20.60 6.88 -2.12
CA ALA A 145 20.33 7.12 -0.70
C ALA A 145 21.46 7.92 -0.03
N ASN A 146 22.72 7.61 -0.36
CA ASN A 146 23.90 8.34 0.14
C ASN A 146 23.99 9.77 -0.39
N LYS A 147 23.50 10.02 -1.61
CA LYS A 147 23.39 11.37 -2.20
C LYS A 147 22.23 12.21 -1.63
N GLY A 148 21.39 11.64 -0.76
CA GLY A 148 20.29 12.38 -0.12
C GLY A 148 18.91 12.17 -0.72
N ASN A 149 18.73 11.23 -1.66
CA ASN A 149 17.40 10.91 -2.18
C ASN A 149 16.51 10.29 -1.08
N LYS A 150 15.43 10.97 -0.70
CA LYS A 150 14.57 10.57 0.43
C LYS A 150 13.81 9.27 0.21
N THR A 151 13.35 9.01 -1.01
CA THR A 151 12.68 7.76 -1.37
C THR A 151 13.64 6.57 -1.25
N ALA A 152 14.85 6.71 -1.77
CA ALA A 152 15.92 5.72 -1.64
C ALA A 152 16.31 5.51 -0.17
N GLN A 153 16.50 6.59 0.60
CA GLN A 153 16.80 6.52 2.04
C GLN A 153 15.69 5.79 2.82
N HIS A 154 14.42 6.09 2.51
CA HIS A 154 13.28 5.39 3.11
C HIS A 154 13.29 3.90 2.77
N LEU A 155 13.56 3.52 1.52
CA LEU A 155 13.64 2.11 1.15
C LEU A 155 14.80 1.39 1.82
N VAL A 156 15.97 2.03 1.92
CA VAL A 156 17.12 1.49 2.65
C VAL A 156 16.74 1.26 4.11
N ALA A 157 16.12 2.25 4.76
CA ALA A 157 15.64 2.12 6.13
C ALA A 157 14.62 0.97 6.30
N LYS A 158 13.70 0.81 5.34
CA LYS A 158 12.72 -0.29 5.31
C LYS A 158 13.38 -1.66 5.20
N GLU A 159 14.37 -1.82 4.34
CA GLU A 159 15.11 -3.08 4.21
C GLU A 159 15.92 -3.37 5.47
N MET A 160 16.60 -2.37 6.05
CA MET A 160 17.31 -2.52 7.32
C MET A 160 16.37 -2.96 8.44
N TYR A 161 15.20 -2.33 8.53
CA TYR A 161 14.17 -2.68 9.49
C TYR A 161 13.65 -4.11 9.28
N LYS A 162 13.35 -4.52 8.03
CA LYS A 162 12.91 -5.88 7.68
C LYS A 162 13.96 -6.93 8.05
N VAL A 163 15.24 -6.69 7.73
CA VAL A 163 16.35 -7.56 8.10
C VAL A 163 16.41 -7.69 9.63
N ALA A 164 16.34 -6.57 10.36
CA ALA A 164 16.34 -6.58 11.81
C ALA A 164 15.14 -7.33 12.42
N MET A 165 13.96 -7.32 11.77
CA MET A 165 12.80 -8.09 12.20
C MET A 165 12.96 -9.60 11.99
N ASN A 166 13.74 -10.01 10.99
CA ASN A 166 14.00 -11.43 10.68
C ASN A 166 15.16 -12.02 11.49
N MET A 167 15.97 -11.20 12.16
CA MET A 167 17.06 -11.68 13.03
C MET A 167 16.50 -12.36 14.30
N MET A 168 16.93 -13.60 14.57
CA MET A 168 16.53 -14.33 15.78
C MET A 168 17.06 -13.63 17.04
N GLN A 169 16.18 -13.43 18.03
CA GLN A 169 16.37 -12.53 19.18
C GLN A 169 17.62 -12.82 20.05
N SER A 170 18.12 -14.06 20.10
CA SER A 170 19.15 -14.46 21.08
C SER A 170 20.60 -14.43 20.59
N LYS A 171 20.87 -14.62 19.28
CA LYS A 171 22.26 -14.74 18.77
C LYS A 171 22.84 -13.44 18.20
N GLN A 172 22.01 -12.48 17.78
CA GLN A 172 22.44 -11.26 17.06
C GLN A 172 21.84 -9.98 17.66
N ARG A 173 21.57 -9.97 18.97
CA ARG A 173 20.84 -8.88 19.63
C ARG A 173 21.48 -7.49 19.42
N LYS A 174 22.80 -7.39 19.53
CA LYS A 174 23.53 -6.11 19.35
C LYS A 174 23.44 -5.59 17.91
N ASP A 175 23.56 -6.47 16.93
CA ASP A 175 23.49 -6.11 15.52
C ASP A 175 22.07 -5.70 15.14
N ARG A 176 21.06 -6.42 15.65
CA ARG A 176 19.64 -6.03 15.53
C ARG A 176 19.41 -4.63 16.11
N GLU A 177 19.83 -4.38 17.35
CA GLU A 177 19.66 -3.07 18.00
C GLU A 177 20.36 -1.94 17.23
N LYS A 178 21.53 -2.21 16.65
CA LYS A 178 22.25 -1.25 15.80
C LYS A 178 21.47 -0.95 14.51
N LEU A 179 21.01 -1.98 13.80
CA LEU A 179 20.22 -1.83 12.57
C LEU A 179 18.93 -1.04 12.81
N LEU A 180 18.24 -1.30 13.93
CA LEU A 180 17.03 -0.56 14.28
C LEU A 180 17.31 0.90 14.57
N LYS A 181 18.40 1.21 15.28
CA LYS A 181 18.80 2.61 15.54
C LYS A 181 19.11 3.35 14.24
N GLU A 182 19.81 2.71 13.31
CA GLU A 182 20.13 3.31 12.02
C GLU A 182 18.88 3.46 11.14
N ALA A 183 18.02 2.45 11.06
CA ALA A 183 16.75 2.51 10.34
C ALA A 183 15.84 3.61 10.90
N TYR A 184 15.70 3.70 12.22
CA TYR A 184 14.93 4.75 12.89
C TYR A 184 15.44 6.14 12.51
N LYS A 185 16.76 6.35 12.55
CA LYS A 185 17.38 7.64 12.19
C LYS A 185 17.04 8.02 10.75
N LEU A 186 17.21 7.09 9.80
CA LEU A 186 16.88 7.35 8.40
C LEU A 186 15.39 7.64 8.19
N PHE A 187 14.50 6.87 8.83
CA PHE A 187 13.06 7.15 8.76
C PHE A 187 12.74 8.54 9.31
N TYR A 188 13.32 8.91 10.44
CA TYR A 188 13.12 10.21 11.07
C TYR A 188 13.64 11.36 10.18
N ASP A 189 14.86 11.21 9.64
CA ASP A 189 15.45 12.17 8.70
C ASP A 189 14.64 12.29 7.39
N CYS A 190 13.96 11.25 6.95
CA CYS A 190 13.00 11.31 5.85
C CYS A 190 11.70 12.01 6.26
N ALA A 191 11.16 11.68 7.43
CA ALA A 191 9.90 12.23 7.93
C ALA A 191 9.96 13.74 8.22
N GLU A 192 11.10 14.25 8.70
CA GLU A 192 11.31 15.70 8.91
C GLU A 192 11.47 16.49 7.60
N ASN A 193 11.79 15.82 6.50
CA ASN A 193 12.08 16.41 5.20
C ASN A 193 11.04 16.00 4.14
N GLU A 194 9.75 16.19 4.48
CA GLU A 194 8.62 16.06 3.55
C GLU A 194 8.38 14.65 2.97
N PHE A 195 8.91 13.59 3.58
CA PHE A 195 8.60 12.20 3.21
C PHE A 195 7.71 11.51 4.26
N PRO A 196 6.38 11.75 4.25
CA PRO A 196 5.48 11.37 5.33
C PRO A 196 5.25 9.85 5.46
N HIS A 197 5.52 9.07 4.41
CA HIS A 197 5.41 7.60 4.46
C HIS A 197 6.30 6.96 5.52
N SER A 198 7.41 7.61 5.90
CA SER A 198 8.27 7.14 6.99
C SER A 198 7.58 7.15 8.36
N TYR A 199 6.57 8.00 8.59
CA TYR A 199 5.85 8.04 9.86
C TYR A 199 5.16 6.72 10.18
N TYR A 200 4.71 5.94 9.19
CA TYR A 200 4.16 4.62 9.45
C TYR A 200 5.16 3.70 10.16
N TYR A 201 6.40 3.62 9.65
CA TYR A 201 7.44 2.77 10.24
C TYR A 201 7.91 3.31 11.59
N ILE A 202 8.03 4.64 11.75
CA ILE A 202 8.34 5.26 13.04
C ILE A 202 7.29 4.87 14.09
N GLY A 203 6.00 4.93 13.73
CA GLY A 203 4.91 4.52 14.59
C GLY A 203 4.97 3.03 14.95
N GLU A 204 5.26 2.15 13.99
CA GLU A 204 5.43 0.72 14.26
C GLU A 204 6.62 0.43 15.18
N MET A 205 7.74 1.12 14.98
CA MET A 205 8.89 1.02 15.88
C MET A 205 8.55 1.50 17.29
N ALA A 206 7.73 2.56 17.42
CA ALA A 206 7.26 3.06 18.71
C ALA A 206 6.30 2.09 19.42
N GLU A 207 5.41 1.41 18.70
CA GLU A 207 4.57 0.34 19.27
C GLU A 207 5.40 -0.80 19.86
N ARG A 208 6.50 -1.16 19.18
CA ARG A 208 7.35 -2.31 19.53
C ARG A 208 8.41 -1.99 20.57
N GLY A 209 8.64 -0.70 20.83
CA GLY A 209 9.72 -0.24 21.70
C GLY A 209 11.10 -0.27 21.06
N ASP A 210 11.16 -0.27 19.73
CA ASP A 210 12.40 -0.25 18.95
C ASP A 210 12.94 1.19 18.75
N THR A 211 12.27 2.22 19.30
CA THR A 211 12.75 3.62 19.32
C THR A 211 13.64 3.92 20.53
N PRO A 212 14.45 5.00 20.52
CA PRO A 212 15.25 5.39 21.69
C PRO A 212 14.46 5.62 22.98
N GLY A 213 13.16 5.92 22.90
CA GLY A 213 12.26 6.12 24.03
C GLY A 213 11.58 4.85 24.57
N GLY A 214 11.79 3.70 23.93
CA GLY A 214 11.05 2.48 24.23
C GLY A 214 9.62 2.53 23.67
N ILE A 215 8.69 1.81 24.33
CA ILE A 215 7.30 1.72 23.89
C ILE A 215 6.59 3.05 24.15
N ASP A 216 6.06 3.67 23.10
CA ASP A 216 5.24 4.87 23.19
C ASP A 216 4.05 4.79 22.22
N LEU A 217 2.92 4.30 22.74
CA LEU A 217 1.70 4.12 21.95
C LEU A 217 1.07 5.45 21.55
N LYS A 218 1.22 6.51 22.35
CA LYS A 218 0.68 7.84 22.03
C LYS A 218 1.45 8.44 20.85
N PHE A 219 2.77 8.33 20.90
CA PHE A 219 3.60 8.72 19.77
C PHE A 219 3.31 7.87 18.51
N ALA A 220 3.07 6.57 18.67
CA ALA A 220 2.64 5.72 17.56
C ALA A 220 1.31 6.19 16.95
N LEU A 221 0.31 6.52 17.78
CA LEU A 221 -0.98 7.07 17.33
C LEU A 221 -0.78 8.36 16.52
N GLU A 222 0.02 9.30 17.02
CA GLU A 222 0.34 10.54 16.31
C GLU A 222 1.01 10.27 14.95
N CYS A 223 1.99 9.37 14.91
CA CYS A 223 2.64 8.96 13.67
C CYS A 223 1.67 8.36 12.65
N TYR A 224 0.75 7.49 13.10
CA TYR A 224 -0.26 6.91 12.21
C TYR A 224 -1.28 7.93 11.73
N LEU A 225 -1.67 8.91 12.55
CA LEU A 225 -2.53 10.01 12.11
C LEU A 225 -1.86 10.83 11.00
N ILE A 226 -0.56 11.12 11.15
CA ILE A 226 0.20 11.83 10.11
C ILE A 226 0.28 10.96 8.85
N ALA A 227 0.71 9.70 8.94
CA ALA A 227 0.82 8.81 7.78
C ALA A 227 -0.54 8.62 7.07
N ALA A 228 -1.64 8.51 7.83
CA ALA A 228 -3.00 8.40 7.31
C ALA A 228 -3.49 9.68 6.63
N ALA A 229 -3.07 10.87 7.08
CA ALA A 229 -3.35 12.14 6.39
C ALA A 229 -2.74 12.19 4.98
N TYR A 230 -1.71 11.37 4.73
CA TYR A 230 -1.12 11.14 3.41
C TYR A 230 -1.58 9.81 2.80
N GLU A 231 -2.77 9.34 3.18
CA GLU A 231 -3.44 8.16 2.63
C GLU A 231 -2.60 6.87 2.70
N ASN A 232 -1.82 6.68 3.76
CA ASN A 232 -1.13 5.40 3.97
C ASN A 232 -2.13 4.31 4.44
N PRO A 233 -2.32 3.21 3.67
CA PRO A 233 -3.33 2.21 3.98
C PRO A 233 -3.01 1.40 5.25
N GLN A 234 -1.73 1.13 5.52
CA GLN A 234 -1.33 0.45 6.74
C GLN A 234 -1.58 1.31 7.99
N ALA A 235 -1.38 2.62 7.89
CA ALA A 235 -1.65 3.56 8.96
C ALA A 235 -3.15 3.64 9.28
N PHE A 236 -4.02 3.72 8.26
CA PHE A 236 -5.46 3.61 8.48
C PHE A 236 -5.82 2.31 9.21
N PHE A 237 -5.24 1.18 8.81
CA PHE A 237 -5.52 -0.10 9.47
C PHE A 237 -5.04 -0.14 10.93
N LYS A 238 -3.89 0.48 11.23
CA LYS A 238 -3.41 0.64 12.61
C LYS A 238 -4.33 1.53 13.45
N LEU A 239 -4.80 2.65 12.90
CA LEU A 239 -5.78 3.53 13.56
C LEU A 239 -7.09 2.80 13.85
N ALA A 240 -7.59 2.00 12.90
CA ALA A 240 -8.77 1.17 13.10
C ALA A 240 -8.58 0.22 14.29
N LYS A 241 -7.42 -0.44 14.38
CA LYS A 241 -7.08 -1.32 15.50
C LYS A 241 -7.04 -0.58 16.84
N PHE A 242 -6.48 0.63 16.87
CA PHE A 242 -6.44 1.45 18.10
C PHE A 242 -7.84 1.79 18.61
N HIS A 243 -8.75 2.21 17.72
CA HIS A 243 -10.15 2.48 18.09
C HIS A 243 -10.95 1.23 18.42
N ARG A 244 -10.61 0.07 17.85
CA ARG A 244 -11.22 -1.21 18.24
C ARG A 244 -10.81 -1.63 19.64
N ASP A 245 -9.50 -1.61 19.90
CA ASP A 245 -8.92 -2.19 21.11
C ASP A 245 -9.09 -1.23 22.31
N GLY A 246 -9.06 0.08 22.08
CA GLY A 246 -9.26 1.12 23.10
C GLY A 246 -8.06 1.34 24.03
N ILE A 247 -6.85 0.99 23.57
CA ILE A 247 -5.64 0.95 24.41
C ILE A 247 -5.03 2.34 24.59
N VAL A 248 -5.01 3.14 23.52
CA VAL A 248 -4.36 4.47 23.48
C VAL A 248 -5.34 5.62 23.20
N CYS A 249 -6.49 5.30 22.61
CA CYS A 249 -7.61 6.21 22.39
C CYS A 249 -8.90 5.53 22.86
N GLU A 250 -9.99 6.31 22.96
CA GLU A 250 -11.30 5.75 23.29
C GLU A 250 -11.78 4.79 22.20
N ARG A 251 -12.52 3.76 22.63
CA ARG A 251 -13.14 2.84 21.67
C ARG A 251 -14.18 3.58 20.87
N ASP A 252 -14.04 3.50 19.56
CA ASP A 252 -14.99 4.11 18.63
C ASP A 252 -15.24 3.14 17.46
N PRO A 253 -16.36 2.39 17.49
CA PRO A 253 -16.73 1.49 16.42
C PRO A 253 -16.91 2.19 15.06
N HIS A 254 -17.35 3.45 15.05
CA HIS A 254 -17.54 4.20 13.81
C HIS A 254 -16.20 4.59 13.19
N LEU A 255 -15.22 4.99 13.99
CA LEU A 255 -13.85 5.23 13.51
C LEU A 255 -13.13 3.93 13.13
N GLU A 256 -13.33 2.83 13.87
CA GLU A 256 -12.85 1.50 13.47
C GLU A 256 -13.35 1.14 12.06
N PHE A 257 -14.66 1.27 11.82
CA PHE A 257 -15.25 0.98 10.52
C PHE A 257 -14.76 1.95 9.44
N HIS A 258 -14.71 3.25 9.73
CA HIS A 258 -14.27 4.26 8.77
C HIS A 258 -12.85 3.97 8.27
N TYR A 259 -11.91 3.77 9.20
CA TYR A 259 -10.51 3.53 8.84
C TYR A 259 -10.28 2.14 8.23
N THR A 260 -10.97 1.11 8.71
CA THR A 260 -10.93 -0.23 8.08
C THR A 260 -11.42 -0.15 6.64
N LYS A 261 -12.54 0.57 6.40
CA LYS A 261 -13.09 0.75 5.06
C LYS A 261 -12.13 1.49 4.14
N LYS A 262 -11.55 2.60 4.58
CA LYS A 262 -10.52 3.32 3.80
C LYS A 262 -9.36 2.41 3.42
N ALA A 263 -8.76 1.71 4.38
CA ALA A 263 -7.65 0.79 4.11
C ALA A 263 -8.02 -0.34 3.14
N ALA A 264 -9.24 -0.88 3.25
CA ALA A 264 -9.75 -1.94 2.38
C ALA A 264 -9.97 -1.47 0.93
N GLU A 265 -10.54 -0.27 0.76
CA GLU A 265 -10.74 0.38 -0.55
C GLU A 265 -9.40 0.71 -1.23
N MET A 266 -8.33 0.90 -0.45
CA MET A 266 -6.96 1.06 -0.92
C MET A 266 -6.21 -0.25 -1.17
N GLY A 267 -6.89 -1.40 -1.08
CA GLY A 267 -6.33 -2.69 -1.46
C GLY A 267 -5.59 -3.44 -0.35
N LEU A 268 -5.59 -2.96 0.90
CA LEU A 268 -4.93 -3.69 2.00
C LEU A 268 -5.71 -4.95 2.35
N LEU A 269 -5.13 -6.13 2.08
CA LEU A 269 -5.79 -7.43 2.23
C LEU A 269 -6.31 -7.69 3.64
N ASP A 270 -5.53 -7.35 4.67
CA ASP A 270 -5.95 -7.48 6.07
C ASP A 270 -7.18 -6.61 6.39
N ALA A 271 -7.24 -5.40 5.82
CA ALA A 271 -8.39 -4.52 5.98
C ALA A 271 -9.61 -5.02 5.21
N GLN A 272 -9.44 -5.53 3.99
CA GLN A 272 -10.52 -6.15 3.21
C GLN A 272 -11.11 -7.35 3.94
N HIS A 273 -10.26 -8.21 4.50
CA HIS A 273 -10.69 -9.31 5.36
C HIS A 273 -11.49 -8.80 6.57
N ASN A 274 -10.95 -7.85 7.33
CA ASN A 274 -11.62 -7.31 8.51
C ASN A 274 -12.94 -6.62 8.17
N LEU A 275 -13.02 -5.93 7.02
CA LEU A 275 -14.27 -5.33 6.56
C LEU A 275 -15.31 -6.40 6.23
N GLY A 276 -14.89 -7.52 5.64
CA GLY A 276 -15.73 -8.70 5.46
C GLY A 276 -16.26 -9.25 6.78
N VAL A 277 -15.40 -9.34 7.81
CA VAL A 277 -15.80 -9.78 9.17
C VAL A 277 -16.82 -8.81 9.78
N ILE A 278 -16.60 -7.50 9.70
CA ILE A 278 -17.54 -6.48 10.23
C ILE A 278 -18.93 -6.66 9.63
N TYR A 279 -19.03 -6.87 8.31
CA TYR A 279 -20.32 -7.11 7.65
C TYR A 279 -20.93 -8.48 7.99
N ARG A 280 -20.14 -9.54 8.11
CA ARG A 280 -20.62 -10.89 8.43
C ARG A 280 -21.24 -10.96 9.83
N GLU A 281 -20.60 -10.30 10.78
CA GLU A 281 -21.01 -10.37 12.17
C GLU A 281 -22.01 -9.27 12.54
N GLY A 282 -22.03 -8.16 11.80
CA GLY A 282 -22.95 -7.05 12.05
C GLY A 282 -22.73 -6.37 13.40
N ARG A 283 -21.49 -6.37 13.92
CA ARG A 283 -21.15 -5.76 15.23
C ARG A 283 -21.15 -4.24 15.20
N ILE A 284 -20.80 -3.64 14.07
CA ILE A 284 -20.67 -2.18 13.88
C ILE A 284 -21.69 -1.67 12.86
N THR A 285 -21.88 -2.42 11.78
CA THR A 285 -22.89 -2.17 10.75
C THR A 285 -24.00 -3.22 10.86
N LYS A 286 -25.12 -3.03 10.16
CA LYS A 286 -26.09 -4.12 10.00
C LYS A 286 -25.41 -5.29 9.28
N LYS A 287 -25.66 -6.50 9.76
CA LYS A 287 -25.19 -7.74 9.12
C LYS A 287 -25.59 -7.74 7.64
N ASP A 288 -24.62 -8.05 6.77
CA ASP A 288 -24.77 -8.05 5.31
C ASP A 288 -23.85 -9.13 4.72
N ASP A 289 -24.38 -10.36 4.64
CA ASP A 289 -23.60 -11.52 4.19
C ASP A 289 -23.13 -11.34 2.73
N PHE A 290 -23.91 -10.67 1.88
CA PHE A 290 -23.51 -10.39 0.50
C PHE A 290 -22.26 -9.49 0.44
N LYS A 291 -22.22 -8.39 1.20
CA LYS A 291 -21.02 -7.55 1.27
C LYS A 291 -19.84 -8.27 1.91
N ALA A 292 -20.08 -9.08 2.95
CA ALA A 292 -19.03 -9.87 3.56
C ALA A 292 -18.38 -10.82 2.54
N LEU A 293 -19.20 -11.57 1.80
CA LEU A 293 -18.72 -12.47 0.75
C LEU A 293 -17.97 -11.73 -0.35
N ALA A 294 -18.42 -10.54 -0.75
CA ALA A 294 -17.73 -9.73 -1.75
C ALA A 294 -16.30 -9.35 -1.31
N TRP A 295 -16.15 -8.86 -0.07
CA TRP A 295 -14.83 -8.49 0.48
C TRP A 295 -13.91 -9.70 0.69
N PHE A 296 -14.44 -10.81 1.20
CA PHE A 296 -13.68 -12.06 1.31
C PHE A 296 -13.26 -12.60 -0.06
N THR A 297 -14.15 -12.55 -1.05
CA THR A 297 -13.84 -12.97 -2.41
C THR A 297 -12.74 -12.10 -3.03
N HIS A 298 -12.77 -10.79 -2.82
CA HIS A 298 -11.77 -9.88 -3.36
C HIS A 298 -10.37 -10.17 -2.78
N ALA A 299 -10.23 -10.19 -1.45
CA ALA A 299 -8.96 -10.52 -0.81
C ALA A 299 -8.51 -11.97 -1.08
N GLY A 300 -9.46 -12.92 -1.12
CA GLY A 300 -9.19 -14.33 -1.35
C GLY A 300 -8.71 -14.63 -2.77
N ASN A 301 -9.20 -13.89 -3.78
CA ASN A 301 -8.70 -13.98 -5.15
C ASN A 301 -7.26 -13.46 -5.29
N LEU A 302 -6.85 -12.53 -4.43
CA LEU A 302 -5.46 -12.08 -4.30
C LEU A 302 -4.61 -12.99 -3.41
N GLY A 303 -5.13 -14.16 -3.05
CA GLY A 303 -4.39 -15.19 -2.32
C GLY A 303 -4.45 -15.07 -0.80
N PHE A 304 -5.25 -14.17 -0.21
CA PHE A 304 -5.31 -14.01 1.24
C PHE A 304 -6.02 -15.20 1.91
N PRO A 305 -5.32 -16.08 2.66
CA PRO A 305 -5.85 -17.40 3.00
C PRO A 305 -7.05 -17.38 3.95
N LEU A 306 -7.06 -16.47 4.94
CA LEU A 306 -8.20 -16.33 5.86
C LEU A 306 -9.47 -15.88 5.12
N SER A 307 -9.34 -15.06 4.08
CA SER A 307 -10.47 -14.64 3.25
C SER A 307 -10.93 -15.75 2.30
N GLN A 308 -10.01 -16.55 1.75
CA GLN A 308 -10.39 -17.75 1.00
C GLN A 308 -11.20 -18.73 1.86
N PHE A 309 -10.75 -18.95 3.11
CA PHE A 309 -11.46 -19.80 4.07
C PHE A 309 -12.86 -19.27 4.36
N ASN A 310 -12.98 -17.98 4.70
CA ASN A 310 -14.29 -17.39 4.99
C ASN A 310 -15.21 -17.40 3.77
N ALA A 311 -14.71 -17.14 2.55
CA ALA A 311 -15.52 -17.27 1.34
C ALA A 311 -16.01 -18.71 1.14
N GLY A 312 -15.14 -19.71 1.31
CA GLY A 312 -15.50 -21.13 1.24
C GLY A 312 -16.57 -21.50 2.27
N MET A 313 -16.41 -21.07 3.52
CA MET A 313 -17.40 -21.28 4.58
C MET A 313 -18.75 -20.63 4.27
N MET A 314 -18.76 -19.40 3.74
CA MET A 314 -20.02 -18.73 3.37
C MET A 314 -20.75 -19.42 2.23
N TYR A 315 -20.04 -20.01 1.27
CA TYR A 315 -20.69 -20.87 0.26
C TYR A 315 -21.14 -22.21 0.85
N TRP A 316 -20.43 -22.77 1.81
CA TRP A 316 -20.77 -24.03 2.46
C TRP A 316 -22.02 -23.92 3.35
N GLU A 317 -22.09 -22.87 4.15
CA GLU A 317 -23.18 -22.60 5.11
C GLU A 317 -24.38 -21.93 4.43
N GLY A 318 -24.14 -21.12 3.39
CA GLY A 318 -25.11 -20.14 2.89
C GLY A 318 -25.21 -18.92 3.82
N GLY A 319 -26.15 -18.03 3.53
CA GLY A 319 -26.40 -16.83 4.33
C GLY A 319 -27.57 -16.00 3.80
N ASP A 320 -27.80 -14.82 4.37
CA ASP A 320 -28.81 -13.91 3.83
C ASP A 320 -28.44 -13.55 2.38
N LYS A 321 -29.33 -13.86 1.43
CA LYS A 321 -29.14 -13.69 -0.02
C LYS A 321 -27.98 -14.48 -0.62
N ILE A 322 -27.36 -15.39 0.13
CA ILE A 322 -26.32 -16.30 -0.36
C ILE A 322 -26.85 -17.73 -0.29
N LYS A 323 -27.05 -18.33 -1.46
CA LYS A 323 -27.43 -19.74 -1.54
C LYS A 323 -26.22 -20.62 -1.19
N ARG A 324 -26.47 -21.67 -0.41
CA ARG A 324 -25.52 -22.76 -0.21
C ARG A 324 -25.06 -23.30 -1.57
N ASN A 325 -23.75 -23.46 -1.74
CA ASN A 325 -23.12 -23.93 -2.96
C ASN A 325 -21.86 -24.74 -2.62
N LYS A 326 -22.05 -26.05 -2.51
CA LYS A 326 -20.98 -27.02 -2.17
C LYS A 326 -19.81 -26.97 -3.15
N LYS A 327 -20.10 -26.88 -4.46
CA LYS A 327 -19.08 -26.80 -5.51
C LYS A 327 -18.23 -25.54 -5.39
N ALA A 328 -18.85 -24.38 -5.14
CA ALA A 328 -18.11 -23.13 -4.92
C ALA A 328 -17.25 -23.20 -3.66
N ALA A 329 -17.77 -23.79 -2.57
CA ALA A 329 -17.00 -24.00 -1.34
C ALA A 329 -15.75 -24.85 -1.58
N LEU A 330 -15.87 -25.97 -2.30
CA LEU A 330 -14.73 -26.81 -2.68
C LEU A 330 -13.67 -26.05 -3.47
N VAL A 331 -14.08 -25.26 -4.48
CA VAL A 331 -13.14 -24.45 -5.26
C VAL A 331 -12.32 -23.51 -4.36
N TRP A 332 -12.94 -22.91 -3.34
CA TRP A 332 -12.21 -22.07 -2.38
C TRP A 332 -11.26 -22.86 -1.48
N PHE A 333 -11.69 -24.01 -0.96
CA PHE A 333 -10.82 -24.85 -0.13
C PHE A 333 -9.65 -25.45 -0.92
N GLU A 334 -9.85 -25.82 -2.19
CA GLU A 334 -8.77 -26.23 -3.08
C GLU A 334 -7.78 -25.10 -3.35
N LYS A 335 -8.24 -23.86 -3.53
CA LYS A 335 -7.34 -22.69 -3.72
C LYS A 335 -6.39 -22.53 -2.53
N ILE A 336 -6.88 -22.72 -1.30
CA ILE A 336 -6.05 -22.67 -0.09
C ILE A 336 -4.98 -23.78 -0.14
N GLN A 337 -5.36 -25.02 -0.46
CA GLN A 337 -4.46 -26.17 -0.56
C GLN A 337 -3.37 -25.99 -1.61
N LYS A 338 -3.72 -25.47 -2.80
CA LYS A 338 -2.78 -25.23 -3.90
C LYS A 338 -1.80 -24.10 -3.59
N SER A 339 -2.19 -23.14 -2.74
CA SER A 339 -1.34 -21.97 -2.46
C SER A 339 -0.03 -22.32 -1.76
N GLY A 340 0.05 -23.44 -1.02
CA GLY A 340 1.26 -23.88 -0.29
C GLY A 340 1.76 -22.88 0.77
N MET A 341 1.09 -21.74 0.94
CA MET A 341 1.50 -20.63 1.82
C MET A 341 1.22 -20.92 3.30
N ILE A 342 0.40 -21.94 3.59
CA ILE A 342 0.06 -22.40 4.95
C ILE A 342 -0.04 -23.93 4.91
N ASP A 343 0.39 -24.61 5.98
CA ASP A 343 -0.09 -25.97 6.23
C ASP A 343 -1.61 -25.92 6.40
N VAL A 344 -2.32 -26.34 5.36
CA VAL A 344 -3.77 -26.37 5.38
C VAL A 344 -4.20 -27.29 6.50
N SER A 345 -4.88 -26.73 7.51
CA SER A 345 -5.25 -27.48 8.69
C SER A 345 -5.95 -28.78 8.30
N GLN A 346 -5.69 -29.86 9.06
CA GLN A 346 -6.35 -31.15 8.85
C GLN A 346 -7.88 -31.00 8.76
N GLN A 347 -8.44 -30.02 9.47
CA GLN A 347 -9.86 -29.65 9.45
C GLN A 347 -10.34 -29.20 8.07
N ILE A 348 -9.60 -28.37 7.33
CA ILE A 348 -10.01 -27.94 5.97
C ILE A 348 -9.95 -29.12 5.00
N ARG A 349 -8.95 -29.99 5.12
CA ARG A 349 -8.86 -31.23 4.31
C ARG A 349 -10.01 -32.18 4.61
N GLN A 350 -10.37 -32.32 5.87
CA GLN A 350 -11.51 -33.15 6.27
C GLN A 350 -12.83 -32.56 5.78
N LEU A 351 -13.04 -31.26 5.97
CA LEU A 351 -14.22 -30.57 5.48
C LEU A 351 -14.36 -30.71 3.96
N ALA A 352 -13.28 -30.52 3.18
CA ALA A 352 -13.33 -30.73 1.73
C ALA A 352 -13.80 -32.15 1.36
N LYS A 353 -13.27 -33.19 2.04
CA LYS A 353 -13.71 -34.58 1.82
C LYS A 353 -15.17 -34.81 2.21
N GLU A 354 -15.63 -34.20 3.29
CA GLU A 354 -17.03 -34.26 3.72
C GLU A 354 -17.94 -33.65 2.65
N ILE A 355 -17.54 -32.50 2.09
CA ILE A 355 -18.28 -31.83 1.00
C ILE A 355 -18.30 -32.68 -0.28
N GLU A 356 -17.16 -33.28 -0.66
CA GLU A 356 -17.07 -34.18 -1.82
C GLU A 356 -18.03 -35.36 -1.68
N LYS A 357 -18.01 -36.05 -0.53
CA LYS A 357 -18.93 -37.15 -0.23
C LYS A 357 -20.39 -36.70 -0.30
N GLU A 358 -20.71 -35.54 0.28
CA GLU A 358 -22.04 -34.95 0.24
C GLU A 358 -22.51 -34.52 -1.17
N ILE A 359 -21.60 -34.38 -2.15
CA ILE A 359 -21.95 -34.13 -3.55
C ILE A 359 -22.13 -35.46 -4.29
N GLU A 360 -21.38 -36.50 -3.95
CA GLU A 360 -21.53 -37.84 -4.54
C GLU A 360 -22.83 -38.53 -4.12
N GLU A 361 -23.37 -38.19 -2.95
CA GLU A 361 -24.62 -38.72 -2.40
C GLU A 361 -25.90 -37.97 -2.87
N GLU A 362 -25.76 -36.81 -3.54
CA GLU A 362 -26.86 -36.00 -4.12
C GLU A 362 -27.02 -36.26 -5.64
#